data_AF-A0A9E6RYY7-F1
#
_entry.id   AF-A0A9E6RYY7-F1
#
_cell.length_a   1.000
_cell.length_b   1.000
_cell.length_c   1.000
_cell.angle_alpha   90.00
_cell.angle_beta   90.00
_cell.angle_gamma   90.00
#
_symmetry.space_group_name_H-M   'P 1'
#
loop_
_entity.id
_entity.type
_entity.pdbx_description
1 polymer ?
#
loop_
_entity_poly.entity_id
_entity_poly.type
_entity_poly.pdbx_seq_one_letter_code
_entity_poly.pdbx_strand_id
1 'polypeptide(L)' 'MSLTNYNAMSDAELKQYFLKHRGDKIAFQTYLDRINQRPQRIIAGFNDPDFDEKVQAAIREKIERNRPNMQ' A
#
# COMPACT_ATOMS: atom_id res chain seq x y z
N MET A 1 28.06 -6.02 -5.67
CA MET A 1 26.61 -6.24 -5.62
C MET A 1 26.05 -5.43 -4.46
N SER A 2 25.55 -4.22 -4.73
CA SER A 2 24.88 -3.41 -3.72
C SER A 2 23.51 -4.02 -3.45
N LEU A 3 23.39 -4.83 -2.39
CA LEU A 3 22.10 -5.20 -1.82
C LEU A 3 21.50 -3.94 -1.19
N THR A 4 20.94 -3.07 -2.03
CA THR A 4 20.06 -2.01 -1.55
C THR A 4 18.89 -2.73 -0.88
N ASN A 5 18.77 -2.62 0.45
CA ASN A 5 17.70 -3.25 1.21
C ASN A 5 16.38 -2.53 0.94
N TYR A 6 15.76 -2.83 -0.21
CA TYR A 6 14.45 -2.32 -0.62
C TYR A 6 13.37 -2.59 0.44
N ASN A 7 13.53 -3.68 1.22
CA ASN A 7 12.64 -4.02 2.34
C ASN A 7 12.78 -3.09 3.55
N ALA A 8 13.91 -2.42 3.73
CA ALA A 8 14.10 -1.44 4.81
C ALA A 8 13.57 -0.05 4.44
N MET A 9 13.38 0.23 3.14
CA MET A 9 12.87 1.51 2.65
C MET A 9 11.37 1.64 2.85
N SER A 10 10.89 2.84 3.16
CA SER A 10 9.46 3.13 3.17
C SER A 10 8.87 3.07 1.75
N ASP A 11 7.55 2.84 1.63
CA ASP A 11 6.89 2.74 0.30
C ASP A 11 7.12 4.00 -0.56
N ALA A 12 7.22 5.17 0.08
CA ALA A 12 7.54 6.43 -0.58
C ALA A 12 8.98 6.45 -1.12
N GLU A 13 9.94 5.94 -0.35
CA GLU A 13 11.35 5.87 -0.73
C GLU A 13 11.56 4.85 -1.86
N LEU A 14 10.91 3.68 -1.77
CA LEU A 14 10.94 2.65 -2.80
C LEU A 14 10.35 3.17 -4.12
N LYS A 15 9.24 3.93 -4.05
CA LYS A 15 8.62 4.58 -5.21
C LYS A 15 9.55 5.63 -5.84
N GLN A 16 10.18 6.49 -5.03
CA GLN A 16 11.12 7.48 -5.55
C GLN A 16 12.38 6.83 -6.15
N TYR A 17 12.87 5.77 -5.52
CA TYR A 17 14.00 5.01 -6.03
C TYR A 17 13.67 4.38 -7.38
N PHE A 18 12.53 3.69 -7.50
CA PHE A 18 12.04 3.14 -8.76
C PHE A 18 11.86 4.21 -9.84
N LEU A 19 11.32 5.38 -9.49
CA LEU A 19 11.16 6.49 -10.45
C LEU A 19 12.50 7.01 -11.00
N LYS A 20 13.55 6.99 -10.18
CA LYS A 20 14.92 7.36 -10.57
C LYS A 20 15.66 6.22 -11.29
N HIS A 21 15.36 4.96 -10.94
CA HIS A 21 15.98 3.75 -11.47
C HIS A 21 14.94 2.86 -12.17
N ARG A 22 14.27 3.40 -13.19
CA ARG A 22 13.20 2.68 -13.92
C ARG A 22 13.66 1.39 -14.61
N GLY A 23 14.96 1.20 -14.81
CA GLY A 23 15.55 -0.02 -15.35
C GLY A 23 15.83 -1.11 -14.30
N ASP A 24 15.66 -0.82 -13.02
CA ASP A 24 15.90 -1.77 -11.94
C ASP A 24 14.68 -2.66 -11.72
N LYS A 25 14.73 -3.86 -12.31
CA LYS A 25 13.69 -4.89 -12.20
C LYS A 25 13.52 -5.38 -10.76
N ILE A 26 14.55 -5.35 -9.93
CA ILE A 26 14.48 -5.83 -8.54
C ILE A 26 13.68 -4.81 -7.70
N ALA A 27 13.96 -3.52 -7.87
CA ALA A 27 13.19 -2.46 -7.25
C ALA A 27 11.71 -2.48 -7.67
N PHE A 28 11.44 -2.71 -8.97
CA PHE A 28 10.08 -2.83 -9.49
C PHE A 28 9.35 -4.06 -8.92
N GLN A 29 10.00 -5.23 -8.92
CA GLN A 29 9.42 -6.45 -8.38
C GLN A 29 9.12 -6.31 -6.88
N THR A 30 10.00 -5.66 -6.12
CA THR A 30 9.79 -5.43 -4.69
C THR A 30 8.63 -4.46 -4.44
N TYR A 31 8.50 -3.41 -5.25
CA TYR A 31 7.38 -2.48 -5.18
C TYR A 31 6.05 -3.15 -5.53
N LEU A 32 6.02 -3.96 -6.59
CA LEU A 32 4.84 -4.75 -6.96
C LEU A 32 4.50 -5.79 -5.90
N ASP A 33 5.48 -6.49 -5.36
CA ASP A 33 5.28 -7.49 -4.30
C ASP A 33 4.64 -6.82 -3.08
N ARG A 34 5.11 -5.64 -2.66
CA ARG A 34 4.47 -4.89 -1.57
C ARG A 34 3.04 -4.45 -1.87
N ILE A 35 2.74 -4.04 -3.10
CA ILE A 35 1.38 -3.68 -3.50
C ILE A 35 0.48 -4.92 -3.51
N ASN A 36 0.98 -6.05 -3.99
CA ASN A 36 0.25 -7.32 -4.00
C ASN A 36 0.09 -7.91 -2.59
N GLN A 37 1.09 -7.75 -1.73
CA GLN A 37 1.06 -8.13 -0.30
C GLN A 37 0.15 -7.24 0.54
N ARG A 38 -0.25 -6.07 0.04
CA ARG A 38 -1.40 -5.36 0.56
C ARG A 38 -2.62 -5.92 -0.15
N PRO A 39 -3.30 -6.97 0.37
CA PRO A 39 -4.60 -7.33 -0.15
C PRO A 39 -5.43 -6.05 -0.07
N GLN A 40 -5.82 -5.54 -1.24
CA GLN A 40 -6.89 -4.56 -1.30
C GLN A 40 -8.09 -5.35 -0.76
N ARG A 41 -8.31 -5.25 0.56
CA ARG A 41 -9.48 -5.84 1.20
C ARG A 41 -10.65 -5.34 0.37
N ILE A 42 -11.35 -6.26 -0.27
CA ILE A 42 -12.63 -5.95 -0.88
C ILE A 42 -13.50 -5.59 0.31
N ILE A 43 -13.68 -4.29 0.51
CA ILE A 43 -14.34 -3.71 1.68
C ILE A 43 -15.82 -4.09 1.66
N ALA A 44 -16.42 -4.08 0.47
CA ALA A 44 -17.78 -4.55 0.22
C ALA A 44 -17.90 -4.97 -1.24
N GLY A 45 -18.55 -6.10 -1.49
CA GLY A 45 -18.97 -6.53 -2.82
C GLY A 45 -20.33 -5.93 -3.17
N PHE A 46 -20.61 -5.67 -4.44
CA PHE A 46 -21.88 -5.05 -4.89
C PHE A 46 -23.14 -5.82 -4.45
N ASN A 47 -23.03 -7.12 -4.20
CA ASN A 47 -24.12 -7.96 -3.71
C ASN A 47 -24.22 -8.03 -2.17
N ASP A 48 -23.39 -7.30 -1.42
CA ASP A 48 -23.51 -7.25 0.04
C ASP A 48 -24.75 -6.44 0.46
N PRO A 49 -25.69 -7.01 1.23
CA PRO A 49 -26.82 -6.25 1.76
C PRO A 49 -26.38 -5.11 2.69
N ASP A 50 -25.21 -5.25 3.32
CA ASP A 50 -24.61 -4.24 4.21
C ASP A 50 -23.52 -3.41 3.50
N PHE A 51 -23.59 -3.29 2.17
CA PHE A 51 -22.58 -2.61 1.35
C PHE A 51 -22.24 -1.22 1.89
N ASP A 52 -23.25 -0.38 2.11
CA ASP A 52 -23.06 0.99 2.60
C ASP A 52 -22.37 1.03 3.97
N GLU A 53 -22.75 0.14 4.89
CA GLU A 53 -22.20 0.12 6.25
C GLU A 53 -20.73 -0.36 6.24
N LYS A 54 -20.41 -1.38 5.44
CA LYS A 54 -19.04 -1.87 5.25
C LYS A 54 -18.15 -0.82 4.58
N VAL A 55 -18.66 -0.11 3.58
CA VAL A 55 -17.94 0.99 2.91
C VAL A 55 -17.64 2.12 3.90
N GLN A 56 -18.63 2.55 4.69
CA GLN A 56 -18.43 3.59 5.70
C GLN A 56 -17.44 3.16 6.79
N ALA A 57 -17.52 1.92 7.27
CA ALA A 57 -16.62 1.38 8.27
C ALA A 57 -15.16 1.38 7.80
N ALA A 58 -14.89 0.97 6.56
CA ALA A 58 -13.52 0.95 6.04
C ALA A 58 -12.99 2.33 5.67
N ILE A 59 -13.84 3.26 5.25
CA ILE A 59 -13.44 4.66 5.09
C ILE A 59 -13.01 5.22 6.45
N ARG A 60 -13.78 4.96 7.52
CA ARG A 60 -13.41 5.37 8.89
C ARG A 60 -12.11 4.73 9.35
N GLU A 61 -11.96 3.41 9.19
CA GLU A 61 -10.71 2.70 9.53
C GLU A 61 -9.51 3.28 8.79
N LYS A 62 -9.66 3.62 7.51
CA LYS A 62 -8.60 4.21 6.69
C LYS A 62 -8.26 5.65 7.13
N ILE A 63 -9.26 6.45 7.50
CA ILE A 63 -9.05 7.79 8.04
C ILE A 63 -8.35 7.72 9.40
N GLU A 64 -8.75 6.80 10.29
CA GLU A 64 -8.11 6.63 11.60
C GLU A 64 -6.68 6.13 11.48
N ARG A 65 -6.43 5.13 10.63
CA ARG A 65 -5.09 4.58 10.39
C ARG A 65 -4.15 5.58 9.72
N ASN A 66 -4.70 6.53 8.95
CA ASN A 66 -3.95 7.59 8.29
C ASN A 66 -4.02 8.93 9.04
N ARG A 67 -4.63 8.96 10.22
CA ARG A 67 -4.64 10.13 11.09
C ARG A 67 -3.22 10.26 11.62
N PRO A 68 -2.49 11.35 11.31
CA PRO A 68 -1.19 11.56 11.91
C PRO A 68 -1.41 11.64 13.42
N ASN A 69 -0.66 10.84 14.17
CA ASN A 69 -0.62 10.93 15.63
C ASN A 69 -0.14 12.35 15.99
N MET A 70 -1.08 13.28 16.16
CA MET A 70 -0.85 14.52 16.88
C MET A 70 -0.84 14.14 18.36
N GLN A 71 0.34 13.73 18.84
CA GLN A 71 0.70 13.87 20.25
C GLN A 71 0.97 15.35 20.54
#